data_AF-A0A0C9VS29-F1
#
_entry.id   AF-A0A0C9VS29-F1
#
_cell.length_a   1.000
_cell.length_b   1.000
_cell.length_c   1.000
_cell.angle_alpha   90.00
_cell.angle_beta   90.00
_cell.angle_gamma   90.00
#
_symmetry.space_group_name_H-M   'P 1'
#
loop_
_entity.id
_entity.type
_entity.pdbx_description
1 polymer ?
#
loop_
_entity_poly.entity_id
_entity_poly.type
_entity_poly.pdbx_seq_one_letter_code
_entity_poly.pdbx_strand_id
1 'polypeptide(L)'
;MVICRAPLIVNQDSAVLSRTALENWLLDGLQKPTEKPKATQDKSNSDEPEPSQSDVIERSQDATQKAESPDPLDSFSEKPVDSEDHKKLSTLSITCQHGALDPRKTSEMKRIKMAALASIQDMGYVVEPKFMTDDICSACIEELFLERRYTLDHASHTEKFEELFNIEDDSEGAWISKSWLRDWRQALPKMHVRGQDDPDPEAPDYIDHVKCPHGKLSSSTASRQWINGQ
;
A
#
# COMPACT_ATOMS: atom_id res chain seq x y z
N MET A 1 36.14 -17.72 -20.57
CA MET A 1 34.86 -17.28 -19.99
C MET A 1 34.90 -15.77 -19.88
N VAL A 2 34.15 -15.02 -20.68
CA VAL A 2 34.21 -13.55 -20.70
C VAL A 2 33.17 -13.00 -19.72
N ILE A 3 33.64 -12.44 -18.60
CA ILE A 3 32.75 -11.77 -17.65
C ILE A 3 32.48 -10.37 -18.19
N CYS A 4 31.35 -10.22 -18.89
CA CYS A 4 30.82 -8.92 -19.27
C CYS A 4 30.37 -8.17 -18.01
N ARG A 5 31.30 -7.46 -17.36
CA ARG A 5 30.96 -6.42 -16.37
C ARG A 5 30.14 -5.35 -17.09
N ALA A 6 28.83 -5.37 -16.88
CA ALA A 6 27.99 -4.23 -17.21
C ALA A 6 28.58 -2.99 -16.51
N PRO A 7 28.62 -1.82 -17.19
CA PRO A 7 29.07 -0.61 -16.53
C PRO A 7 28.14 -0.32 -15.35
N LEU A 8 28.73 -0.08 -14.16
CA LEU A 8 27.98 0.44 -13.03
C LEU A 8 27.28 1.71 -13.49
N ILE A 9 25.95 1.70 -13.48
CA ILE A 9 25.16 2.89 -13.79
C ILE A 9 25.47 3.88 -12.69
N VAL A 10 26.26 4.90 -13.01
CA VAL A 10 26.47 6.05 -12.12
C VAL A 10 25.09 6.61 -11.82
N ASN A 11 24.68 6.57 -10.56
CA ASN A 11 23.44 7.19 -10.11
C ASN A 11 23.56 8.71 -10.35
N GLN A 12 23.01 9.16 -11.47
CA GLN A 12 22.81 10.58 -11.75
C GLN A 12 21.61 11.03 -10.94
N ASP A 13 21.76 12.10 -10.17
CA ASP A 13 20.70 12.66 -9.32
C ASP A 13 19.39 12.79 -10.11
N SER A 14 18.40 12.02 -9.68
CA SER A 14 17.15 11.82 -10.40
C SER A 14 15.99 11.71 -9.42
N ALA A 15 14.94 12.49 -9.67
CA ALA A 15 13.70 12.40 -8.91
C ALA A 15 12.78 11.33 -9.50
N VAL A 16 11.90 10.79 -8.66
CA VAL A 16 10.86 9.84 -9.04
C VAL A 16 9.48 10.51 -8.92
N LEU A 17 8.70 10.43 -10.00
CA LEU A 17 7.34 10.96 -10.09
C LEU A 17 6.33 9.86 -10.40
N SER A 18 5.08 10.11 -10.03
CA SER A 18 3.95 9.33 -10.53
C SER A 18 3.81 9.53 -12.05
N ARG A 19 3.69 8.43 -12.79
CA ARG A 19 3.43 8.40 -14.22
C ARG A 19 2.19 9.23 -14.56
N THR A 20 1.08 8.99 -13.88
CA THR A 20 -0.20 9.64 -14.16
C THR A 20 -0.14 11.14 -13.87
N ALA A 21 0.57 11.55 -12.82
CA ALA A 21 0.78 12.98 -12.53
C ALA A 21 1.61 13.66 -13.64
N LEU A 22 2.65 12.99 -14.15
CA LEU A 22 3.49 13.50 -15.24
C LEU A 22 2.76 13.50 -16.60
N GLU A 23 1.94 12.48 -16.88
CA GLU A 23 1.11 12.41 -18.10
C GLU A 23 0.02 13.51 -18.08
N ASN A 24 -0.65 13.72 -16.95
CA ASN A 24 -1.61 14.84 -16.79
C ASN A 24 -0.94 16.20 -16.95
N TRP A 25 0.24 16.39 -16.33
CA TRP A 25 1.04 17.62 -16.47
C TRP A 25 1.43 17.94 -17.92
N LEU A 26 1.85 16.92 -18.68
CA LEU A 26 2.13 17.06 -20.11
C LEU A 26 0.88 17.43 -20.93
N LEU A 27 -0.29 16.87 -20.59
CA LEU A 27 -1.56 17.18 -21.26
C LEU A 27 -2.03 18.62 -20.95
N ASP A 28 -1.87 19.09 -19.72
CA ASP A 28 -2.11 20.48 -19.32
C ASP A 28 -1.23 21.45 -20.12
N GLY A 29 0.07 21.14 -20.24
CA GLY A 29 1.04 21.98 -20.97
C GLY A 29 0.89 21.97 -22.50
N LEU A 30 0.23 20.95 -23.07
CA LEU A 30 -0.01 20.82 -24.52
C LEU A 30 -1.36 21.40 -24.97
N GLN A 31 -2.27 21.71 -24.04
CA GLN A 31 -3.51 22.40 -24.37
C GLN A 31 -3.23 23.87 -24.69
N LYS A 32 -3.29 24.21 -25.99
CA LYS A 32 -3.19 25.61 -26.44
C LYS A 32 -4.20 26.50 -25.70
N PRO A 33 -3.81 27.72 -25.29
CA PRO A 33 -4.76 28.71 -24.79
C PRO A 33 -5.88 28.91 -25.79
N THR A 34 -7.10 28.52 -25.42
CA THR A 34 -8.30 28.89 -26.17
C THR A 34 -8.65 30.32 -25.78
N GLU A 35 -8.11 31.28 -26.54
CA GLU A 35 -8.44 32.69 -26.42
C GLU A 35 -9.96 32.87 -26.56
N LYS A 36 -10.66 33.05 -25.43
CA LYS A 36 -12.07 33.42 -25.42
C LYS A 36 -12.18 34.85 -25.95
N PRO A 37 -12.88 35.10 -27.07
CA PRO A 37 -13.11 36.47 -27.52
C PRO A 37 -13.84 37.25 -26.44
N LYS A 38 -13.41 38.49 -26.17
CA LYS A 38 -14.12 39.39 -25.25
C LYS A 38 -15.47 39.76 -25.86
N ALA A 39 -16.52 39.07 -25.46
CA ALA A 39 -17.89 39.50 -25.70
C ALA A 39 -18.17 40.74 -24.83
N THR A 40 -18.42 41.87 -25.49
CA THR A 40 -18.84 43.12 -24.84
C THR A 40 -20.20 42.90 -24.17
N GLN A 41 -20.43 43.58 -23.04
CA GLN A 41 -21.74 43.63 -22.39
C GLN A 41 -22.78 44.27 -23.32
N ASP A 42 -24.00 43.76 -23.29
CA ASP A 42 -25.18 44.61 -23.46
C ASP A 42 -26.34 44.13 -22.56
N LYS A 43 -27.33 45.00 -22.31
CA LYS A 43 -28.38 44.82 -21.31
C LYS A 43 -29.75 44.53 -21.92
N SER A 44 -30.49 43.60 -21.32
CA SER A 44 -31.95 43.61 -21.27
C SER A 44 -32.43 42.93 -19.97
N ASN A 45 -33.73 43.04 -19.68
CA ASN A 45 -34.30 42.90 -18.33
C ASN A 45 -35.63 42.13 -18.37
N SER A 46 -36.13 41.75 -17.18
CA SER A 46 -37.48 41.20 -16.90
C SER A 46 -37.71 39.74 -17.38
N ASP A 47 -38.53 38.89 -16.75
CA ASP A 47 -39.47 39.06 -15.61
C ASP A 47 -39.56 37.80 -14.72
N GLU A 48 -40.23 37.93 -13.57
CA GLU A 48 -40.75 36.87 -12.67
C GLU A 48 -41.87 35.99 -13.32
N PRO A 49 -42.39 34.88 -12.73
CA PRO A 49 -42.49 34.58 -11.28
C PRO A 49 -42.24 33.12 -10.78
N GLU A 50 -42.22 33.01 -9.44
CA GLU A 50 -42.37 31.79 -8.60
C GLU A 50 -43.89 31.40 -8.46
N PRO A 51 -44.40 30.47 -7.60
CA PRO A 51 -43.75 29.69 -6.51
C PRO A 51 -44.13 28.19 -6.37
N SER A 52 -43.71 27.61 -5.24
CA SER A 52 -44.18 26.37 -4.51
C SER A 52 -43.24 25.16 -4.57
N GLN A 53 -42.70 24.56 -3.48
CA GLN A 53 -42.95 24.47 -2.02
C GLN A 53 -43.64 23.18 -1.50
N SER A 54 -42.83 22.29 -0.91
CA SER A 54 -43.05 21.49 0.33
C SER A 54 -41.68 20.85 0.67
N ASP A 55 -41.09 20.94 1.87
CA ASP A 55 -41.50 20.39 3.19
C ASP A 55 -41.53 18.85 3.20
N VAL A 56 -40.97 18.13 4.19
CA VAL A 56 -41.12 18.26 5.65
C VAL A 56 -39.80 18.08 6.45
N ILE A 57 -39.81 18.46 7.73
CA ILE A 57 -38.67 18.55 8.68
C ILE A 57 -38.86 17.62 9.89
N GLU A 58 -37.79 16.95 10.36
CA GLU A 58 -37.52 16.62 11.79
C GLU A 58 -36.01 16.25 11.94
N ARG A 59 -35.15 16.77 12.82
CA ARG A 59 -35.17 17.52 14.12
C ARG A 59 -35.02 16.67 15.38
N SER A 60 -33.86 16.78 16.03
CA SER A 60 -33.70 16.77 17.51
C SER A 60 -32.33 17.32 17.94
N GLN A 61 -32.21 17.71 19.22
CA GLN A 61 -31.13 18.51 19.83
C GLN A 61 -30.74 17.90 21.21
N ASP A 62 -29.71 18.32 21.95
CA ASP A 62 -28.88 19.53 21.82
C ASP A 62 -27.34 19.24 21.76
N ALA A 63 -26.43 19.43 22.72
CA ALA A 63 -26.46 19.88 24.12
C ALA A 63 -25.22 20.74 24.49
N THR A 64 -25.39 21.64 25.46
CA THR A 64 -24.50 22.78 25.73
C THR A 64 -23.53 22.57 26.91
N GLN A 65 -22.31 23.16 26.83
CA GLN A 65 -21.60 23.73 28.00
C GLN A 65 -20.64 24.87 27.61
N LYS A 66 -20.28 25.74 28.58
CA LYS A 66 -19.83 27.14 28.34
C LYS A 66 -18.92 27.70 29.45
N ALA A 67 -17.77 28.29 29.07
CA ALA A 67 -16.93 29.28 29.80
C ALA A 67 -15.83 29.76 28.81
N GLU A 68 -15.71 31.03 28.41
CA GLU A 68 -15.27 32.25 29.13
C GLU A 68 -13.74 32.50 29.10
N SER A 69 -13.35 33.63 28.49
CA SER A 69 -12.00 34.21 28.32
C SER A 69 -11.77 35.32 29.40
N PRO A 70 -10.73 36.22 29.42
CA PRO A 70 -9.98 36.81 28.27
C PRO A 70 -8.47 37.18 28.45
N ASP A 71 -7.84 37.50 27.30
CA ASP A 71 -6.87 38.61 27.06
C ASP A 71 -5.49 38.72 27.76
N PRO A 72 -4.51 39.48 27.20
CA PRO A 72 -4.21 39.75 25.78
C PRO A 72 -2.69 39.85 25.42
N LEU A 73 -2.41 40.19 24.15
CA LEU A 73 -1.16 40.77 23.57
C LEU A 73 0.13 39.91 23.54
N ASP A 74 0.60 39.61 22.32
CA ASP A 74 1.66 40.42 21.70
C ASP A 74 1.48 40.46 20.16
N SER A 75 2.16 41.37 19.46
CA SER A 75 1.89 41.70 18.05
C SER A 75 3.16 41.69 17.18
N PHE A 76 3.34 40.62 16.42
CA PHE A 76 4.33 40.55 15.34
C PHE A 76 3.64 40.45 13.98
N SER A 77 3.66 41.58 13.27
CA SER A 77 3.05 41.74 11.95
C SER A 77 3.94 41.16 10.86
N GLU A 78 3.93 39.82 10.75
CA GLU A 78 4.44 39.15 9.56
C GLU A 78 3.49 39.39 8.40
N LYS A 79 4.03 39.90 7.29
CA LYS A 79 3.23 40.18 6.09
C LYS A 79 2.80 38.87 5.45
N PRO A 80 1.57 38.73 4.94
CA PRO A 80 1.26 37.67 3.99
C PRO A 80 2.14 37.88 2.76
N VAL A 81 3.11 36.98 2.58
CA VAL A 81 3.82 36.80 1.30
C VAL A 81 2.82 36.19 0.31
N ASP A 82 2.91 36.59 -0.96
CA ASP A 82 1.95 36.17 -1.98
C ASP A 82 1.73 34.65 -1.97
N SER A 83 0.46 34.27 -1.86
CA SER A 83 0.01 32.89 -2.02
C SER A 83 0.00 32.55 -3.51
N GLU A 84 1.18 32.39 -4.09
CA GLU A 84 1.39 31.85 -5.43
C GLU A 84 0.58 30.54 -5.56
N ASP A 85 -0.33 30.50 -6.54
CA ASP A 85 -1.30 29.41 -6.74
C ASP A 85 -0.63 28.20 -7.41
N HIS A 86 0.37 27.64 -6.72
CA HIS A 86 1.24 26.58 -7.21
C HIS A 86 0.47 25.29 -7.49
N LYS A 87 0.39 24.90 -8.76
CA LYS A 87 -0.22 23.64 -9.19
C LYS A 87 0.55 22.44 -8.60
N LYS A 88 -0.11 21.66 -7.74
CA LYS A 88 0.54 20.50 -7.11
C LYS A 88 0.56 19.26 -8.01
N LEU A 89 1.75 18.67 -8.18
CA LEU A 89 1.94 17.34 -8.75
C LEU A 89 2.07 16.33 -7.62
N SER A 90 0.97 15.61 -7.36
CA SER A 90 0.91 14.65 -6.25
C SER A 90 1.64 13.34 -6.58
N THR A 91 2.59 12.97 -5.73
CA THR A 91 3.32 11.69 -5.84
C THR A 91 2.70 10.59 -4.96
N LEU A 92 1.64 10.91 -4.21
CA LEU A 92 0.98 10.01 -3.24
C LEU A 92 0.51 8.68 -3.86
N SER A 93 0.16 8.66 -5.15
CA SER A 93 -0.29 7.44 -5.83
C SER A 93 0.78 6.33 -5.82
N ILE A 94 2.07 6.69 -5.96
CA ILE A 94 3.20 5.74 -5.95
C ILE A 94 3.87 5.61 -4.57
N THR A 95 3.30 6.25 -3.54
CA THR A 95 3.76 6.14 -2.15
C THR A 95 3.12 4.91 -1.48
N CYS A 96 3.80 4.30 -0.51
CA CYS A 96 3.26 3.26 0.36
C CYS A 96 2.76 3.83 1.70
N GLN A 97 2.11 3.00 2.53
CA GLN A 97 1.64 3.42 3.86
C GLN A 97 2.75 3.92 4.81
N HIS A 98 4.01 3.59 4.53
CA HIS A 98 5.18 4.03 5.31
C HIS A 98 5.76 5.37 4.84
N GLY A 99 5.12 6.06 3.89
CA GLY A 99 5.53 7.40 3.41
C GLY A 99 6.67 7.41 2.38
N ALA A 100 7.17 6.25 1.96
CA ALA A 100 8.24 6.08 0.97
C ALA A 100 7.70 5.50 -0.36
N LEU A 101 8.54 5.40 -1.40
CA LEU A 101 8.14 4.82 -2.69
C LEU A 101 7.76 3.33 -2.55
N ASP A 102 6.63 2.95 -3.13
CA ASP A 102 6.12 1.58 -3.08
C ASP A 102 6.77 0.67 -4.17
N PRO A 103 7.62 -0.31 -3.81
CA PRO A 103 8.24 -1.20 -4.78
C PRO A 103 7.24 -1.99 -5.64
N ARG A 104 5.99 -2.16 -5.17
CA ARG A 104 4.90 -2.83 -5.92
C ARG A 104 4.41 -2.00 -7.11
N LYS A 105 4.62 -0.67 -7.10
CA LYS A 105 4.10 0.29 -8.09
C LYS A 105 5.15 0.78 -9.10
N THR A 106 6.27 0.06 -9.25
CA THR A 106 7.41 0.47 -10.11
C THR A 106 7.04 0.71 -11.59
N SER A 107 5.97 0.09 -12.11
CA SER A 107 5.42 0.37 -13.45
C SER A 107 4.79 1.78 -13.58
N GLU A 108 4.21 2.27 -12.49
CA GLU A 108 3.60 3.60 -12.33
C GLU A 108 4.64 4.69 -12.02
N MET A 109 5.90 4.33 -11.76
CA MET A 109 6.97 5.29 -11.47
C MET A 109 7.62 5.82 -12.76
N LYS A 110 8.05 7.08 -12.76
CA LYS A 110 8.88 7.67 -13.83
C LYS A 110 10.05 8.42 -13.20
N ARG A 111 11.26 8.02 -13.57
CA ARG A 111 12.51 8.68 -13.16
C ARG A 111 12.82 9.83 -14.10
N ILE A 112 12.96 11.05 -13.57
CA ILE A 112 13.37 12.24 -14.32
C ILE A 112 14.69 12.80 -13.79
N LYS A 113 15.47 13.47 -14.65
CA LYS A 113 16.69 14.17 -14.22
C LYS A 113 16.35 15.35 -13.32
N MET A 114 17.19 15.66 -12.34
CA MET A 114 16.98 16.84 -11.47
C MET A 114 16.85 18.16 -12.23
N ALA A 115 17.53 18.33 -13.38
CA ALA A 115 17.34 19.51 -14.23
C ALA A 115 15.93 19.62 -14.84
N ALA A 116 15.28 18.49 -15.14
CA ALA A 116 13.89 18.49 -15.62
C ALA A 116 12.90 18.74 -14.48
N LEU A 117 13.21 18.29 -13.25
CA LEU A 117 12.43 18.66 -12.06
C LEU A 117 12.51 20.17 -11.82
N ALA A 118 13.71 20.77 -11.90
CA ALA A 118 13.87 22.21 -11.78
C ALA A 118 12.98 22.96 -12.79
N SER A 119 13.00 22.61 -14.07
CA SER A 119 12.13 23.24 -15.07
C SER A 119 10.63 23.06 -14.81
N ILE A 120 10.20 21.96 -14.19
CA ILE A 120 8.81 21.78 -13.74
C ILE A 120 8.47 22.77 -12.61
N GLN A 121 9.40 22.98 -11.67
CA GLN A 121 9.25 23.94 -10.58
C GLN A 121 9.30 25.40 -11.07
N ASP A 122 10.17 25.71 -12.04
CA ASP A 122 10.24 27.02 -12.73
C ASP A 122 8.92 27.36 -13.48
N MET A 123 8.14 26.34 -13.85
CA MET A 123 6.80 26.48 -14.43
C MET A 123 5.68 26.58 -13.37
N GLY A 124 6.02 26.82 -12.09
CA GLY A 124 5.07 27.03 -10.99
C GLY A 124 4.44 25.76 -10.41
N TYR A 125 4.97 24.56 -10.73
CA TYR A 125 4.46 23.30 -10.21
C TYR A 125 5.25 22.79 -9.00
N VAL A 126 4.56 22.45 -7.92
CA VAL A 126 5.18 21.87 -6.71
C VAL A 126 4.97 20.36 -6.69
N VAL A 127 6.05 19.59 -6.62
CA VAL A 127 6.03 18.13 -6.49
C VAL A 127 5.98 17.74 -5.01
N GLU A 128 4.94 17.01 -4.61
CA GLU A 128 4.70 16.67 -3.20
C GLU A 128 4.03 15.28 -3.04
N PRO A 129 4.62 14.35 -2.26
CA PRO A 129 5.99 14.36 -1.76
C PRO A 129 7.02 14.33 -2.90
N LYS A 130 8.25 14.75 -2.61
CA LYS A 130 9.39 14.64 -3.53
C LYS A 130 10.23 13.42 -3.14
N PHE A 131 10.45 12.52 -4.09
CA PHE A 131 11.29 11.32 -3.89
C PHE A 131 12.45 11.27 -4.86
N MET A 132 13.54 10.66 -4.42
CA MET A 132 14.73 10.27 -5.19
C MET A 132 14.69 8.76 -5.50
N THR A 133 15.70 8.25 -6.20
CA THR A 133 15.76 6.82 -6.59
C THR A 133 16.06 5.84 -5.46
N ASP A 134 16.50 6.35 -4.31
CA ASP A 134 16.88 5.63 -3.10
C ASP A 134 15.78 5.63 -2.01
N ASP A 135 14.74 6.48 -2.15
CA ASP A 135 13.57 6.53 -1.26
C ASP A 135 12.61 5.32 -1.41
N ILE A 136 13.11 4.14 -1.81
CA ILE A 136 12.30 2.92 -1.95
C ILE A 136 12.10 2.29 -0.58
N CYS A 137 10.84 2.03 -0.23
CA CYS A 137 10.47 1.56 1.11
C CYS A 137 11.11 0.20 1.45
N SER A 138 12.10 0.22 2.35
CA SER A 138 12.81 -0.97 2.83
C SER A 138 11.86 -2.03 3.40
N ALA A 139 10.91 -1.64 4.26
CA ALA A 139 9.92 -2.56 4.84
C ALA A 139 9.04 -3.24 3.78
N CYS A 140 8.69 -2.54 2.69
CA CYS A 140 7.95 -3.16 1.58
C CYS A 140 8.83 -4.02 0.67
N ILE A 141 10.14 -3.75 0.58
CA ILE A 141 11.11 -4.66 -0.07
C ILE A 141 11.27 -5.94 0.76
N GLU A 142 11.39 -5.81 2.09
CA GLU A 142 11.53 -6.93 3.02
C GLU A 142 10.29 -7.83 2.99
N GLU A 143 9.09 -7.27 3.06
CA GLU A 143 7.83 -8.02 2.87
C GLU A 143 7.84 -8.76 1.54
N LEU A 144 8.09 -8.07 0.41
CA LEU A 144 8.14 -8.70 -0.92
C LEU A 144 9.21 -9.79 -1.05
N PHE A 145 10.34 -9.66 -0.35
CA PHE A 145 11.40 -10.66 -0.32
C PHE A 145 10.97 -11.89 0.47
N LEU A 146 10.36 -11.71 1.64
CA LEU A 146 9.83 -12.80 2.48
C LEU A 146 8.70 -13.57 1.77
N GLU A 147 7.73 -12.87 1.16
CA GLU A 147 6.68 -13.47 0.33
C GLU A 147 7.27 -14.32 -0.80
N ARG A 148 8.30 -13.78 -1.48
CA ARG A 148 8.92 -14.45 -2.63
C ARG A 148 9.79 -15.64 -2.21
N ARG A 149 10.47 -15.55 -1.07
CA ARG A 149 11.19 -16.66 -0.43
C ARG A 149 10.21 -17.77 -0.07
N TYR A 150 9.17 -17.45 0.70
CA TYR A 150 8.13 -18.40 1.11
C TYR A 150 7.54 -19.15 -0.09
N THR A 151 7.16 -18.44 -1.16
CA THR A 151 6.60 -19.05 -2.38
C THR A 151 7.51 -20.11 -3.02
N LEU A 152 8.84 -19.96 -2.90
CA LEU A 152 9.83 -20.90 -3.47
C LEU A 152 10.14 -22.04 -2.49
N ASP A 153 10.42 -21.70 -1.23
CA ASP A 153 10.81 -22.65 -0.21
C ASP A 153 9.65 -23.59 0.15
N HIS A 154 8.43 -23.05 0.31
CA HIS A 154 7.21 -23.82 0.62
C HIS A 154 6.87 -24.85 -0.47
N ALA A 155 7.01 -24.46 -1.75
CA ALA A 155 6.82 -25.40 -2.86
C ALA A 155 7.82 -26.56 -2.78
N SER A 156 9.10 -26.27 -2.50
CA SER A 156 10.13 -27.31 -2.37
C SER A 156 9.99 -28.15 -1.09
N HIS A 157 9.45 -27.59 0.00
CA HIS A 157 9.15 -28.33 1.23
C HIS A 157 7.95 -29.26 1.03
N THR A 158 6.89 -28.80 0.37
CA THR A 158 5.72 -29.62 0.04
C THR A 158 6.08 -30.76 -0.90
N GLU A 159 6.90 -30.50 -1.93
CA GLU A 159 7.41 -31.51 -2.87
C GLU A 159 8.17 -32.64 -2.15
N LYS A 160 9.22 -32.30 -1.39
CA LYS A 160 9.99 -33.27 -0.58
C LYS A 160 9.12 -34.01 0.44
N PHE A 161 8.16 -33.31 1.05
CA PHE A 161 7.26 -33.93 2.00
C PHE A 161 6.40 -35.02 1.34
N GLU A 162 5.85 -34.78 0.14
CA GLU A 162 5.07 -35.80 -0.58
C GLU A 162 5.95 -36.94 -1.10
N GLU A 163 7.22 -36.70 -1.43
CA GLU A 163 8.18 -37.78 -1.76
C GLU A 163 8.39 -38.72 -0.56
N LEU A 164 8.62 -38.18 0.64
CA LEU A 164 8.87 -38.96 1.87
C LEU A 164 7.60 -39.58 2.46
N PHE A 165 6.46 -38.88 2.42
CA PHE A 165 5.19 -39.31 3.04
C PHE A 165 4.61 -40.59 2.42
N ASN A 166 5.02 -40.95 1.20
CA ASN A 166 4.59 -42.17 0.52
C ASN A 166 5.55 -43.37 0.75
N ILE A 167 6.57 -43.23 1.60
CA ILE A 167 7.50 -44.31 1.95
C ILE A 167 6.97 -45.03 3.20
N GLU A 168 6.55 -46.29 3.03
CA GLU A 168 6.28 -47.19 4.15
C GLU A 168 7.60 -47.58 4.84
N ASP A 169 7.76 -47.13 6.08
CA ASP A 169 8.91 -47.38 6.95
C ASP A 169 8.44 -47.51 8.40
N ASP A 170 9.07 -48.39 9.19
CA ASP A 170 8.74 -48.69 10.59
C ASP A 170 9.42 -47.69 11.56
N SER A 171 9.71 -46.47 11.09
CA SER A 171 10.44 -45.43 11.84
C SER A 171 9.58 -44.72 12.89
N GLU A 172 10.25 -44.06 13.84
CA GLU A 172 9.58 -43.17 14.80
C GLU A 172 8.86 -42.03 14.06
N GLY A 173 7.72 -41.61 14.58
CA GLY A 173 6.85 -40.65 13.91
C GLY A 173 5.98 -39.85 14.87
N ALA A 174 5.19 -38.94 14.31
CA ALA A 174 4.37 -37.99 15.06
C ALA A 174 2.91 -38.00 14.63
N TRP A 175 2.02 -37.67 15.58
CA TRP A 175 0.63 -37.35 15.28
C TRP A 175 0.51 -35.83 15.07
N ILE A 176 0.08 -35.42 13.89
CA ILE A 176 -0.20 -34.00 13.57
C ILE A 176 -1.67 -33.80 13.19
N SER A 177 -2.14 -32.56 13.17
CA SER A 177 -3.52 -32.26 12.76
C SER A 177 -3.76 -32.50 11.26
N LYS A 178 -4.86 -33.17 10.90
CA LYS A 178 -5.31 -33.33 9.51
C LYS A 178 -5.75 -32.00 8.90
N SER A 179 -6.31 -31.08 9.69
CA SER A 179 -6.71 -29.76 9.18
C SER A 179 -5.48 -28.89 8.89
N TRP A 180 -4.45 -28.96 9.74
CA TRP A 180 -3.14 -28.33 9.51
C TRP A 180 -2.48 -28.86 8.23
N LEU A 181 -2.26 -30.18 8.15
CA LEU A 181 -1.52 -30.80 7.04
C LEU A 181 -2.18 -30.56 5.67
N ARG A 182 -3.52 -30.63 5.61
CA ARG A 182 -4.30 -30.35 4.39
C ARG A 182 -4.28 -28.86 4.02
N ASP A 183 -4.08 -27.97 4.98
CA ASP A 183 -3.97 -26.54 4.68
C ASP A 183 -2.56 -26.17 4.22
N TRP A 184 -1.54 -26.64 4.95
CA TRP A 184 -0.13 -26.47 4.62
C TRP A 184 0.24 -27.04 3.23
N ARG A 185 -0.27 -28.22 2.83
CA ARG A 185 -0.03 -28.79 1.48
C ARG A 185 -0.59 -27.96 0.30
N GLN A 186 -1.33 -26.86 0.54
CA GLN A 186 -1.76 -25.97 -0.55
C GLN A 186 -0.59 -25.10 -1.04
N ALA A 187 -0.59 -24.74 -2.33
CA ALA A 187 0.41 -23.83 -2.91
C ALA A 187 0.33 -22.38 -2.36
N LEU A 188 -0.76 -22.05 -1.67
CA LEU A 188 -0.90 -20.88 -0.82
C LEU A 188 -1.82 -21.26 0.36
N PRO A 189 -1.25 -21.71 1.49
CA PRO A 189 -2.01 -22.06 2.70
C PRO A 189 -2.80 -20.87 3.25
N LYS A 190 -3.93 -21.12 3.92
CA LYS A 190 -4.77 -20.08 4.53
C LYS A 190 -4.26 -19.67 5.90
N MET A 191 -3.48 -20.54 6.53
CA MET A 191 -2.65 -20.26 7.70
C MET A 191 -1.48 -19.32 7.42
N HIS A 192 -1.12 -19.09 6.15
CA HIS A 192 0.02 -18.26 5.80
C HIS A 192 -0.29 -16.77 6.03
N VAL A 193 0.54 -16.12 6.87
CA VAL A 193 0.44 -14.69 7.18
C VAL A 193 1.63 -13.97 6.56
N ARG A 194 1.36 -12.88 5.84
CA ARG A 194 2.39 -12.17 5.06
C ARG A 194 3.59 -11.75 5.89
N GLY A 195 4.78 -12.02 5.36
CA GLY A 195 6.05 -11.72 6.04
C GLY A 195 6.29 -12.51 7.33
N GLN A 196 5.55 -13.59 7.57
CA GLN A 196 5.74 -14.50 8.70
C GLN A 196 5.90 -15.94 8.18
N ASP A 197 6.51 -16.81 8.98
CA ASP A 197 6.56 -18.24 8.72
C ASP A 197 5.24 -18.90 9.20
N ASP A 198 4.87 -20.04 8.63
CA ASP A 198 3.59 -20.70 8.93
C ASP A 198 3.53 -21.23 10.39
N PRO A 199 2.34 -21.25 11.03
CA PRO A 199 2.20 -21.74 12.41
C PRO A 199 2.51 -23.23 12.53
N ASP A 200 3.22 -23.59 13.61
CA ASP A 200 3.62 -24.96 13.96
C ASP A 200 2.41 -25.94 14.05
N PRO A 201 2.56 -27.24 13.70
CA PRO A 201 1.49 -28.24 13.87
C PRO A 201 0.98 -28.42 15.31
N GLU A 202 1.75 -27.99 16.32
CA GLU A 202 1.34 -27.93 17.73
C GLU A 202 0.79 -26.56 18.17
N ALA A 203 0.61 -25.59 17.27
CA ALA A 203 0.04 -24.29 17.61
C ALA A 203 -1.41 -24.40 18.14
N PRO A 204 -1.91 -23.41 18.93
CA PRO A 204 -3.18 -23.54 19.68
C PRO A 204 -4.40 -23.91 18.84
N ASP A 205 -4.51 -23.39 17.61
CA ASP A 205 -5.63 -23.67 16.70
C ASP A 205 -5.65 -25.13 16.19
N TYR A 206 -4.54 -25.86 16.37
CA TYR A 206 -4.34 -27.21 15.85
C TYR A 206 -4.12 -28.26 16.95
N ILE A 207 -3.59 -27.90 18.12
CA ILE A 207 -3.17 -28.84 19.17
C ILE A 207 -4.28 -29.77 19.67
N ASP A 208 -5.51 -29.26 19.82
CA ASP A 208 -6.68 -30.04 20.30
C ASP A 208 -7.15 -31.13 19.31
N HIS A 209 -6.72 -31.07 18.05
CA HIS A 209 -6.93 -32.15 17.09
C HIS A 209 -6.05 -33.38 17.40
N VAL A 210 -4.94 -33.18 18.10
CA VAL A 210 -3.89 -34.17 18.39
C VAL A 210 -3.89 -34.58 19.86
N LYS A 211 -3.84 -33.61 20.77
CA LYS A 211 -3.83 -33.79 22.23
C LYS A 211 -5.22 -33.47 22.80
N CYS A 212 -5.51 -33.94 24.00
CA CYS A 212 -6.67 -33.50 24.79
C CYS A 212 -6.23 -32.48 25.86
N PRO A 213 -7.17 -31.80 26.56
CA PRO A 213 -6.84 -30.82 27.61
C PRO A 213 -5.97 -31.34 28.78
N HIS A 214 -5.77 -32.66 28.87
CA HIS A 214 -4.88 -33.32 29.84
C HIS A 214 -3.47 -33.63 29.26
N GLY A 215 -3.10 -33.06 28.11
CA GLY A 215 -1.80 -33.23 27.44
C GLY A 215 -1.56 -34.59 26.76
N LYS A 216 -2.46 -35.56 26.95
CA LYS A 216 -2.40 -36.90 26.33
C LYS A 216 -3.01 -36.90 24.94
N LEU A 217 -2.65 -37.87 24.09
CA LEU A 217 -3.24 -38.06 22.76
C LEU A 217 -4.79 -38.06 22.82
N SER A 218 -5.42 -37.33 21.91
CA SER A 218 -6.87 -37.21 21.79
C SER A 218 -7.53 -38.55 21.46
N SER A 219 -8.79 -38.74 21.85
CA SER A 219 -9.58 -39.90 21.41
C SER A 219 -10.00 -39.80 19.94
N SER A 220 -10.02 -38.59 19.38
CA SER A 220 -10.40 -38.35 17.97
C SER A 220 -9.29 -38.80 17.02
N THR A 221 -9.48 -39.95 16.37
CA THR A 221 -8.65 -40.43 15.24
C THR A 221 -8.99 -39.72 13.93
N ALA A 222 -10.20 -39.16 13.83
CA ALA A 222 -10.68 -38.46 12.64
C ALA A 222 -9.93 -37.14 12.39
N SER A 223 -9.45 -36.47 13.45
CA SER A 223 -8.81 -35.15 13.40
C SER A 223 -7.28 -35.17 13.22
N ARG A 224 -6.61 -36.31 13.45
CA ARG A 224 -5.15 -36.43 13.41
C ARG A 224 -4.65 -37.39 12.33
N GLN A 225 -3.46 -37.13 11.81
CA GLN A 225 -2.72 -37.95 10.85
C GLN A 225 -1.40 -38.39 11.49
N TRP A 226 -0.96 -39.62 11.21
CA TRP A 226 0.40 -40.05 11.51
C TRP A 226 1.33 -39.64 10.36
N ILE A 227 2.50 -39.12 10.71
CA ILE A 227 3.63 -38.87 9.79
C ILE A 227 4.87 -39.61 10.30
N ASN A 228 5.62 -40.21 9.38
CA ASN A 228 6.89 -40.86 9.70
C ASN A 228 7.99 -39.79 9.81
N GLY A 229 8.98 -40.00 10.69
CA GLY A 229 10.08 -39.08 10.92
C GLY A 229 11.37 -39.55 10.24
N GLN A 230 11.61 -39.06 9.02
CA GLN A 230 12.88 -39.16 8.29
C GLN A 230 13.49 -37.77 8.04
#